data_AF-A0A4Y1Z8K1-F1
#
_entry.id   AF-A0A4Y1Z8K1-F1
#
_cell.length_a   1.000
_cell.length_b   1.000
_cell.length_c   1.000
_cell.angle_alpha   90.00
_cell.angle_beta   90.00
_cell.angle_gamma   90.00
#
_symmetry.space_group_name_H-M   'P 1'
#
loop_
_entity.id
_entity.type
_entity.pdbx_description
1 polymer ?
#
loop_
_entity_poly.entity_id
_entity_poly.type
_entity_poly.pdbx_seq_one_letter_code
_entity_poly.pdbx_strand_id
1 'polypeptide(L)'
;MTRREKVLTYLETYALSMDQGATTSEISEAIGILRPNVSKVLNQLVREGRVKKTDGRPVHYFVNHSARKDEMKMQQKPNIGFAGYARIRDSSSKEEDAANKHEVDVFKNMIGSRDSLRNQVEQAKAALLYPPHGLNTLIIGQTGSGKTYFAHKMYHFALDRKIISKKGFTTFNCADYAHNPQLLMSHLFGYVKGAFTGANADKAGLIQEADGGMLFLDEVHRLPPEGQEMIFYFMDHGTYSRLGETAKAHHADVRLVYATTEDPKSSLLQTLSVVFRLSFSCRIFTKEMHVKNCNY
;
A
#
# COMPACT_ATOMS: atom_id res chain seq x y z
N MET A 1 32.62 -27.59 -14.88
CA MET A 1 31.37 -27.03 -14.31
C MET A 1 30.17 -27.69 -14.96
N THR A 2 29.33 -28.32 -14.15
CA THR A 2 28.04 -28.87 -14.61
C THR A 2 27.09 -27.73 -15.04
N ARG A 3 26.08 -28.04 -15.88
CA ARG A 3 25.07 -27.05 -16.32
C ARG A 3 24.37 -26.38 -15.13
N ARG A 4 24.22 -27.11 -14.03
CA ARG A 4 23.64 -26.66 -12.76
C ARG A 4 24.55 -25.67 -12.02
N GLU A 5 25.85 -25.97 -11.91
CA GLU A 5 26.82 -25.07 -11.28
C GLU A 5 26.92 -23.74 -12.02
N LYS A 6 26.91 -23.75 -13.36
CA LYS A 6 26.97 -22.51 -14.15
C LYS A 6 25.80 -21.58 -13.86
N VAL A 7 24.58 -22.13 -13.76
CA VAL A 7 23.36 -21.36 -13.43
C VAL A 7 23.44 -20.79 -12.01
N LEU A 8 23.93 -21.58 -11.06
CA LEU A 8 24.05 -21.14 -9.67
C LEU A 8 25.14 -20.06 -9.50
N THR A 9 26.32 -20.26 -10.08
CA THR A 9 27.42 -19.27 -10.03
C THR A 9 26.99 -17.95 -10.67
N TYR A 10 26.28 -18.01 -11.81
CA TYR A 10 25.77 -16.79 -12.44
C TYR A 10 24.76 -16.08 -11.53
N LEU A 11 23.81 -16.81 -10.94
CA LEU A 11 22.84 -16.24 -10.00
C LEU A 11 23.51 -15.65 -8.75
N GLU A 12 24.56 -16.28 -8.22
CA GLU A 12 25.33 -15.79 -7.07
C GLU A 12 26.10 -14.50 -7.42
N THR A 13 26.76 -14.45 -8.58
CA THR A 13 27.46 -13.24 -9.05
C THR A 13 26.47 -12.12 -9.37
N TYR A 14 25.34 -12.46 -10.00
CA TYR A 14 24.30 -11.49 -10.36
C TYR A 14 23.68 -10.86 -9.11
N ALA A 15 23.40 -11.67 -8.08
CA ALA A 15 22.89 -11.20 -6.79
C ALA A 15 23.87 -10.29 -6.02
N LEU A 16 25.18 -10.38 -6.26
CA LEU A 16 26.18 -9.47 -5.69
C LEU A 16 26.25 -8.12 -6.42
N SER A 17 25.92 -8.10 -7.72
CA SER A 17 25.99 -6.91 -8.56
C SER A 17 24.69 -6.10 -8.67
N MET A 18 23.54 -6.76 -8.49
CA MET A 18 22.21 -6.17 -8.69
C MET A 18 21.25 -6.72 -7.63
N ASP A 19 20.56 -5.83 -6.90
CA ASP A 19 19.55 -6.17 -5.87
C ASP A 19 18.22 -6.70 -6.49
N GLN A 20 18.28 -7.24 -7.71
CA GLN A 20 17.14 -7.78 -8.45
C GLN A 20 17.48 -9.20 -8.94
N GLY A 21 16.51 -10.12 -8.84
CA GLY A 21 16.68 -11.51 -9.25
C GLY A 21 16.77 -11.63 -10.77
N ALA A 22 17.40 -12.68 -11.28
CA ALA A 22 17.58 -12.86 -12.71
C ALA A 22 16.41 -13.65 -13.33
N THR A 23 15.99 -13.28 -14.53
CA THR A 23 14.97 -14.03 -15.28
C THR A 23 15.59 -15.25 -15.98
N THR A 24 14.74 -16.23 -16.33
CA THR A 24 15.21 -17.40 -17.11
C THR A 24 15.82 -17.01 -18.45
N SER A 25 15.37 -15.89 -19.05
CA SER A 25 15.88 -15.41 -20.34
C SER A 25 17.28 -14.78 -20.19
N GLU A 26 17.50 -13.95 -19.17
CA GLU A 26 18.82 -13.36 -18.88
C GLU A 26 19.88 -14.43 -18.59
N ILE A 27 19.52 -15.44 -17.78
CA ILE A 27 20.41 -16.55 -17.44
C ILE A 27 20.70 -17.42 -18.69
N SER A 28 19.71 -17.56 -19.58
CA SER A 28 19.85 -18.31 -20.83
C SER A 28 20.83 -17.62 -21.79
N GLU A 29 20.72 -16.30 -21.93
CA GLU A 29 21.56 -15.47 -22.79
C GLU A 29 22.99 -15.35 -22.26
N ALA A 30 23.15 -15.15 -20.95
CA ALA A 30 24.47 -14.97 -20.34
C ALA A 30 25.32 -16.25 -20.30
N ILE A 31 24.69 -17.44 -20.20
CA ILE A 31 25.39 -18.73 -20.08
C ILE A 31 25.38 -19.49 -21.42
N GLY A 32 24.60 -19.05 -22.41
CA GLY A 32 24.48 -19.72 -23.71
C GLY A 32 23.79 -21.08 -23.63
N ILE A 33 22.86 -21.25 -22.68
CA ILE A 33 22.06 -22.49 -22.51
C ILE A 33 20.62 -22.21 -22.93
N LEU A 34 19.99 -23.12 -23.67
CA LEU A 34 18.58 -22.99 -24.06
C LEU A 34 17.65 -22.77 -22.85
N ARG A 35 16.77 -21.78 -22.96
CA ARG A 35 15.79 -21.37 -21.93
C ARG A 35 15.02 -22.51 -21.25
N PRO A 36 14.55 -23.57 -21.95
CA PRO A 36 13.87 -24.70 -21.30
C PRO A 36 14.75 -25.47 -20.31
N ASN A 37 16.04 -25.62 -20.63
CA ASN A 37 16.99 -26.30 -19.75
C ASN A 37 17.30 -25.46 -18.51
N VAL A 38 17.40 -24.14 -18.68
CA VAL A 38 17.57 -23.19 -17.56
C VAL A 38 16.35 -23.22 -16.65
N SER A 39 15.14 -23.18 -17.21
CA SER A 39 13.89 -23.28 -16.43
C SER A 39 13.81 -24.58 -15.62
N LYS A 40 14.22 -25.72 -16.21
CA LYS A 40 14.24 -27.01 -15.51
C LYS A 40 15.20 -26.99 -14.32
N VAL A 41 16.41 -26.47 -14.51
CA VAL A 41 17.42 -26.35 -13.44
C VAL A 41 16.94 -25.42 -12.33
N LEU A 42 16.37 -24.26 -12.68
CA LEU A 42 15.88 -23.28 -11.71
C LEU A 42 14.72 -23.82 -10.88
N ASN A 43 13.76 -24.51 -11.50
CA ASN A 43 12.66 -25.16 -10.78
C ASN A 43 13.17 -26.24 -9.81
N GLN A 44 14.24 -26.96 -10.17
CA GLN A 44 14.87 -27.93 -9.27
C GLN A 44 15.56 -27.24 -8.09
N LEU A 45 16.30 -26.15 -8.33
CA LEU A 45 16.94 -25.36 -7.27
C LEU A 45 15.92 -24.68 -6.33
N VAL A 46 14.74 -24.34 -6.84
CA VAL A 46 13.62 -23.82 -6.03
C VAL A 46 13.04 -24.91 -5.12
N ARG A 47 12.86 -26.14 -5.63
CA ARG A 47 12.42 -27.29 -4.81
C ARG A 47 13.42 -27.64 -3.71
N GLU A 48 14.71 -27.47 -3.99
CA GLU A 48 15.80 -27.69 -3.05
C GLU A 48 16.01 -26.51 -2.08
N GLY A 49 15.21 -25.44 -2.17
CA GLY A 49 15.28 -24.28 -1.26
C GLY A 49 16.48 -23.36 -1.45
N ARG A 50 17.34 -23.63 -2.45
CA ARG A 50 18.54 -22.85 -2.76
C ARG A 50 18.24 -21.55 -3.51
N VAL A 51 17.13 -21.52 -4.23
CA VAL A 51 16.69 -20.38 -5.04
C VAL A 51 15.22 -20.08 -4.74
N LYS A 52 14.83 -18.81 -4.69
CA LYS A 52 13.42 -18.36 -4.57
C LYS A 52 12.97 -17.76 -5.90
N LYS A 53 11.68 -17.87 -6.22
CA LYS A 53 11.08 -17.28 -7.43
C LYS A 53 9.97 -16.28 -7.09
N THR A 54 9.72 -15.30 -7.96
CA THR A 54 8.53 -14.43 -7.88
C THR A 54 7.30 -15.11 -8.48
N ASP A 55 6.11 -14.75 -8.00
CA ASP A 55 4.83 -15.21 -8.56
C ASP A 55 4.32 -14.31 -9.72
N GLY A 56 5.07 -13.26 -10.06
CA GLY A 56 4.79 -12.33 -11.15
C GLY A 56 5.38 -12.76 -12.50
N ARG A 57 4.96 -12.07 -13.57
CA ARG A 57 5.54 -12.19 -14.91
C ARG A 57 6.28 -10.89 -15.26
N PRO A 58 7.57 -10.93 -15.62
CA PRO A 58 8.43 -12.11 -15.74
C PRO A 58 8.83 -12.70 -14.37
N VAL A 59 9.09 -14.02 -14.35
CA VAL A 59 9.52 -14.73 -13.14
C VAL A 59 11.01 -14.47 -12.89
N HIS A 60 11.32 -13.87 -11.75
CA HIS A 60 12.70 -13.61 -11.30
C HIS A 60 13.13 -14.64 -10.25
N TYR A 61 14.38 -15.08 -10.34
CA TYR A 61 14.97 -16.06 -9.45
C TYR A 61 16.07 -15.41 -8.58
N PHE A 62 16.07 -15.70 -7.29
CA PHE A 62 16.99 -15.13 -6.29
C PHE A 62 17.73 -16.24 -5.55
N VAL A 63 19.02 -16.04 -5.28
CA VAL A 63 19.77 -16.96 -4.41
C VAL A 63 19.33 -16.78 -2.97
N ASN A 64 19.01 -17.88 -2.31
CA ASN A 64 18.65 -17.87 -0.90
C ASN A 64 19.92 -17.91 -0.03
N HIS A 65 20.47 -16.75 0.32
CA HIS A 65 21.67 -16.66 1.18
C HIS A 65 21.46 -17.18 2.62
N SER A 66 20.21 -17.40 3.05
CA SER A 66 19.93 -18.04 4.35
C SER A 66 20.29 -19.54 4.41
N ALA A 67 20.37 -20.21 3.26
CA ALA A 67 20.74 -21.63 3.18
C ALA A 67 22.24 -21.89 3.36
N ARG A 68 23.10 -20.86 3.24
CA ARG A 68 24.57 -21.03 3.36
C ARG A 68 25.08 -21.19 4.79
N LYS A 69 24.25 -20.94 5.81
CA LYS A 69 24.65 -21.14 7.23
C LYS A 69 24.61 -22.61 7.66
N ASP A 70 23.94 -23.48 6.92
CA ASP A 70 23.76 -24.88 7.31
C ASP A 70 24.74 -25.84 6.64
N GLU A 71 25.40 -25.45 5.54
CA GLU A 71 26.36 -26.33 4.84
C GLU A 71 27.83 -26.20 5.33
N MET A 72 28.20 -25.17 6.11
CA MET A 72 29.57 -25.00 6.65
C MET A 72 29.72 -25.29 8.15
N LYS A 73 28.70 -25.81 8.85
CA LYS A 73 28.82 -26.23 10.26
C LYS A 73 29.29 -27.67 10.47
N MET A 74 29.65 -28.37 9.41
CA MET A 74 30.11 -29.76 9.48
C MET A 74 31.50 -29.92 8.87
N GLN A 75 32.49 -29.24 9.44
CA GLN A 75 33.86 -29.72 9.56
C GLN A 75 34.71 -28.76 10.42
N GLN A 76 35.12 -29.28 11.59
CA GLN A 76 36.33 -28.94 12.35
C GLN A 76 36.39 -27.58 13.09
N LYS A 77 36.21 -27.67 14.42
CA LYS A 77 36.98 -26.86 15.40
C LYS A 77 38.47 -27.24 15.26
N PRO A 78 39.42 -26.29 15.37
CA PRO A 78 39.91 -25.89 16.70
C PRO A 78 40.31 -24.41 16.89
N ASN A 79 39.96 -23.91 18.08
CA ASN A 79 40.73 -23.12 19.07
C ASN A 79 41.93 -22.19 18.70
N ILE A 80 41.91 -21.00 19.34
CA ILE A 80 43.01 -20.16 19.91
C ILE A 80 43.43 -18.86 19.17
N GLY A 81 43.52 -17.76 19.96
CA GLY A 81 44.34 -16.55 19.75
C GLY A 81 43.52 -15.26 19.54
N PHE A 82 43.26 -14.38 20.52
CA PHE A 82 44.11 -13.42 21.26
C PHE A 82 44.76 -12.29 20.43
N ALA A 83 44.60 -11.06 20.96
CA ALA A 83 45.30 -9.79 20.71
C ALA A 83 44.88 -8.83 19.58
N GLY A 84 44.45 -7.63 20.00
CA GLY A 84 45.07 -6.36 19.56
C GLY A 84 44.36 -5.57 18.45
N TYR A 85 43.65 -4.49 18.79
CA TYR A 85 44.21 -3.14 18.98
C TYR A 85 43.08 -2.13 19.18
N ALA A 86 43.25 -1.31 20.23
CA ALA A 86 42.50 -0.09 20.44
C ALA A 86 42.83 0.95 19.36
N ARG A 87 41.82 1.70 18.89
CA ARG A 87 41.92 3.16 18.70
C ARG A 87 40.55 3.80 18.91
N ILE A 88 40.57 4.71 19.86
CA ILE A 88 39.53 5.64 20.28
C ILE A 88 39.34 6.68 19.17
N ARG A 89 38.08 6.94 18.80
CA ARG A 89 37.56 8.27 18.45
C ARG A 89 36.08 8.31 18.84
N ASP A 90 35.88 8.84 20.05
CA ASP A 90 34.84 9.79 20.47
C ASP A 90 33.71 10.07 19.46
N SER A 91 32.49 9.63 19.77
CA SER A 91 31.41 10.40 20.45
C SER A 91 30.78 11.40 19.47
N SER A 92 29.56 11.24 18.97
CA SER A 92 28.24 10.98 19.57
C SER A 92 27.34 10.49 18.41
N SER A 93 26.37 9.58 18.51
CA SER A 93 25.30 9.38 19.50
C SER A 93 24.84 7.91 19.47
N LYS A 94 24.99 7.22 20.60
CA LYS A 94 24.08 6.15 21.04
C LYS A 94 22.77 6.86 21.42
N GLU A 95 21.55 6.36 21.26
CA GLU A 95 20.97 5.04 21.30
C GLU A 95 19.65 5.14 20.52
N GLU A 96 19.33 4.26 19.55
CA GLU A 96 17.92 3.94 19.22
C GLU A 96 17.68 2.76 18.25
N ASP A 97 18.66 1.95 17.87
CA ASP A 97 18.43 0.88 16.86
C ASP A 97 18.35 -0.54 17.44
N ALA A 98 17.53 -0.74 18.49
CA ALA A 98 17.30 -2.06 19.09
C ALA A 98 15.85 -2.60 18.92
N ALA A 99 15.09 -2.12 17.92
CA ALA A 99 13.71 -2.56 17.72
C ALA A 99 13.26 -2.65 16.25
N ASN A 100 14.13 -3.02 15.30
CA ASN A 100 13.68 -3.22 13.92
C ASN A 100 13.45 -4.72 13.62
N LYS A 101 12.36 -5.27 14.15
CA LYS A 101 11.75 -6.47 13.56
C LYS A 101 11.36 -6.11 12.13
N HIS A 102 11.88 -6.84 11.15
CA HIS A 102 11.59 -6.69 9.73
C HIS A 102 10.07 -6.66 9.46
N GLU A 103 9.49 -5.47 9.47
CA GLU A 103 8.14 -5.21 9.02
C GLU A 103 8.18 -4.92 7.52
N VAL A 104 7.45 -5.73 6.76
CA VAL A 104 7.29 -5.54 5.32
C VAL A 104 6.39 -4.32 5.12
N ASP A 105 7.00 -3.14 5.08
CA ASP A 105 6.27 -1.90 4.82
C ASP A 105 5.68 -1.91 3.41
N VAL A 106 4.35 -2.02 3.33
CA VAL A 106 3.54 -2.12 2.11
C VAL A 106 3.85 -1.00 1.10
N PHE A 107 4.26 0.17 1.60
CA PHE A 107 4.62 1.32 0.79
C PHE A 107 5.97 1.17 0.08
N LYS A 108 6.88 0.28 0.53
CA LYS A 108 8.18 0.06 -0.12
C LYS A 108 8.07 -0.43 -1.57
N ASN A 109 6.93 -1.02 -1.93
CA ASN A 109 6.65 -1.49 -3.29
C ASN A 109 6.15 -0.38 -4.23
N MET A 110 5.90 0.83 -3.73
CA MET A 110 5.46 1.98 -4.51
C MET A 110 6.68 2.77 -5.03
N ILE A 111 6.68 3.13 -6.31
CA ILE A 111 7.73 3.98 -6.89
C ILE A 111 7.71 5.34 -6.20
N GLY A 112 8.87 5.89 -5.86
CA GLY A 112 9.01 7.18 -5.22
C GLY A 112 8.71 7.17 -3.71
N SER A 113 8.33 6.03 -3.12
CA SER A 113 8.06 5.91 -1.67
C SER A 113 9.22 6.35 -0.76
N ARG A 114 10.47 6.28 -1.27
CA ARG A 114 11.67 6.75 -0.56
C ARG A 114 12.16 8.13 -1.02
N ASP A 115 11.58 8.65 -2.10
CA ASP A 115 12.00 9.88 -2.78
C ASP A 115 10.82 10.86 -2.86
N SER A 116 10.23 11.05 -4.04
CA SER A 116 9.20 12.05 -4.34
C SER A 116 7.89 11.90 -3.55
N LEU A 117 7.60 10.71 -3.02
CA LEU A 117 6.41 10.40 -2.22
C LEU A 117 6.73 10.13 -0.75
N ARG A 118 7.99 10.26 -0.32
CA ARG A 118 8.41 9.93 1.05
C ARG A 118 7.57 10.66 2.09
N ASN A 119 7.39 11.97 1.90
CA ASN A 119 6.61 12.78 2.83
C ASN A 119 5.15 12.32 2.90
N GLN A 120 4.53 12.05 1.75
CA GLN A 120 3.14 11.59 1.67
C GLN A 120 2.98 10.21 2.33
N VAL A 121 3.95 9.31 2.13
CA VAL A 121 3.96 7.99 2.76
C VAL A 121 4.06 8.11 4.28
N GLU A 122 5.02 8.89 4.79
CA GLU A 122 5.19 9.05 6.23
C GLU A 122 4.00 9.75 6.88
N GLN A 123 3.45 10.77 6.22
CA GLN A 123 2.22 11.43 6.64
C GLN A 123 1.02 10.48 6.65
N ALA A 124 0.85 9.62 5.64
CA ALA A 124 -0.22 8.64 5.60
C ALA A 124 -0.08 7.61 6.72
N LYS A 125 1.14 7.11 6.98
CA LYS A 125 1.41 6.22 8.11
C LYS A 125 1.07 6.89 9.44
N ALA A 126 1.49 8.14 9.63
CA ALA A 126 1.19 8.91 10.85
C ALA A 126 -0.32 9.11 11.03
N ALA A 127 -1.05 9.49 9.99
CA ALA A 127 -2.50 9.64 10.03
C ALA A 127 -3.21 8.32 10.37
N LEU A 128 -2.73 7.19 9.83
CA LEU A 128 -3.32 5.88 10.12
C LEU A 128 -3.04 5.43 11.57
N LEU A 129 -1.82 5.65 12.07
CA LEU A 129 -1.37 5.23 13.40
C LEU A 129 -1.77 6.15 14.55
N TYR A 130 -2.28 7.35 14.26
CA TYR A 130 -2.62 8.34 15.29
C TYR A 130 -3.63 7.77 16.31
N PRO A 131 -3.38 7.83 17.63
CA PRO A 131 -4.35 7.30 18.60
C PRO A 131 -5.61 8.17 18.73
N PRO A 132 -6.75 7.63 19.21
CA PRO A 132 -7.02 6.21 19.46
C PRO A 132 -7.45 5.43 18.20
N HIS A 133 -8.04 6.11 17.21
CA HIS A 133 -8.70 5.49 16.05
C HIS A 133 -8.21 6.06 14.71
N GLY A 134 -7.02 6.67 14.68
CA GLY A 134 -6.41 7.36 13.54
C GLY A 134 -7.21 8.55 13.02
N LEU A 135 -6.66 9.20 11.98
CA LEU A 135 -7.24 10.37 11.34
C LEU A 135 -7.83 10.02 9.97
N ASN A 136 -8.95 10.67 9.64
CA ASN A 136 -9.48 10.69 8.28
C ASN A 136 -8.55 11.52 7.39
N THR A 137 -8.35 11.06 6.15
CA THR A 137 -7.31 11.58 5.26
C THR A 137 -7.90 12.11 3.97
N LEU A 138 -7.45 13.27 3.50
CA LEU A 138 -7.79 13.83 2.19
C LEU A 138 -6.56 13.85 1.28
N ILE A 139 -6.66 13.16 0.15
CA ILE A 139 -5.63 13.05 -0.89
C ILE A 139 -5.94 14.04 -2.01
N ILE A 140 -5.05 15.00 -2.23
CA ILE A 140 -5.23 16.05 -3.25
C ILE A 140 -4.23 15.80 -4.37
N GLY A 141 -4.69 15.76 -5.62
CA GLY A 141 -3.79 15.65 -6.76
C GLY A 141 -4.53 15.51 -8.09
N GLN A 142 -3.82 15.77 -9.18
CA GLN A 142 -4.37 15.73 -10.54
C GLN A 142 -4.94 14.36 -10.92
N THR A 143 -5.80 14.32 -11.93
CA THR A 143 -6.30 13.07 -12.50
C THR A 143 -5.14 12.21 -13.00
N GLY A 144 -5.18 10.91 -12.71
CA GLY A 144 -4.11 9.99 -13.10
C GLY A 144 -2.83 10.10 -12.25
N SER A 145 -2.85 10.81 -11.12
CA SER A 145 -1.73 10.82 -10.17
C SER A 145 -1.63 9.57 -9.29
N GLY A 146 -2.56 8.62 -9.42
CA GLY A 146 -2.54 7.37 -8.66
C GLY A 146 -3.12 7.45 -7.24
N LYS A 147 -3.98 8.43 -6.94
CA LYS A 147 -4.67 8.60 -5.64
C LYS A 147 -5.35 7.31 -5.17
N THR A 148 -6.09 6.64 -6.05
CA THR A 148 -6.76 5.36 -5.77
C THR A 148 -5.76 4.27 -5.37
N TYR A 149 -4.62 4.18 -6.08
CA TYR A 149 -3.56 3.22 -5.75
C TYR A 149 -2.94 3.52 -4.39
N PHE A 150 -2.70 4.79 -4.07
CA PHE A 150 -2.19 5.21 -2.77
C PHE A 150 -3.15 4.88 -1.63
N ALA A 151 -4.44 5.15 -1.81
CA ALA A 151 -5.48 4.80 -0.83
C ALA A 151 -5.55 3.27 -0.61
N HIS A 152 -5.40 2.47 -1.67
CA HIS A 152 -5.32 1.02 -1.54
C HIS A 152 -4.08 0.59 -0.74
N LYS A 153 -2.93 1.27 -0.90
CA LYS A 153 -1.74 1.02 -0.07
C LYS A 153 -1.95 1.42 1.39
N MET A 154 -2.65 2.53 1.65
CA MET A 154 -3.07 2.93 3.00
C MET A 154 -3.93 1.85 3.65
N TYR A 155 -4.90 1.28 2.94
CA TYR A 155 -5.73 0.19 3.43
C TYR A 155 -4.91 -1.04 3.82
N HIS A 156 -4.04 -1.53 2.94
CA HIS A 156 -3.19 -2.70 3.24
C HIS A 156 -2.25 -2.45 4.41
N PHE A 157 -1.69 -1.24 4.51
CA PHE A 157 -0.90 -0.86 5.68
C PHE A 157 -1.74 -0.88 6.96
N ALA A 158 -2.96 -0.35 6.92
CA ALA A 158 -3.87 -0.34 8.07
C ALA A 158 -4.26 -1.77 8.51
N LEU A 159 -4.47 -2.68 7.54
CA LEU A 159 -4.69 -4.11 7.80
C LEU A 159 -3.48 -4.77 8.47
N ASP A 160 -2.28 -4.57 7.92
CA ASP A 160 -1.04 -5.18 8.45
C ASP A 160 -0.76 -4.73 9.89
N ARG A 161 -1.05 -3.45 10.17
CA ARG A 161 -0.94 -2.85 11.50
C ARG A 161 -2.11 -3.18 12.44
N LYS A 162 -3.12 -3.91 11.96
CA LYS A 162 -4.36 -4.24 12.70
C LYS A 162 -5.10 -3.00 13.22
N ILE A 163 -5.02 -1.88 12.49
CA ILE A 163 -5.76 -0.65 12.80
C ILE A 163 -7.24 -0.82 12.44
N ILE A 164 -7.50 -1.50 11.32
CA ILE A 164 -8.85 -1.86 10.86
C ILE A 164 -9.01 -3.38 10.87
N SER A 165 -10.25 -3.84 10.94
CA SER A 165 -10.54 -5.27 10.83
C SER A 165 -10.28 -5.78 9.40
N LYS A 166 -10.24 -7.10 9.19
CA LYS A 166 -10.16 -7.71 7.84
C LYS A 166 -11.37 -7.42 6.93
N LYS A 167 -12.30 -6.55 7.34
CA LYS A 167 -13.36 -6.06 6.47
C LYS A 167 -12.79 -5.23 5.31
N GLY A 168 -13.57 -5.18 4.23
CA GLY A 168 -13.12 -4.74 2.92
C GLY A 168 -12.69 -3.28 2.81
N PHE A 169 -12.01 -2.99 1.70
CA PHE A 169 -11.75 -1.65 1.20
C PHE A 169 -12.88 -1.27 0.24
N THR A 170 -13.83 -0.48 0.72
CA THR A 170 -14.96 -0.01 -0.09
C THR A 170 -14.53 1.24 -0.84
N THR A 171 -14.75 1.28 -2.16
CA THR A 171 -14.41 2.43 -3.00
C THR A 171 -15.64 2.98 -3.67
N PHE A 172 -15.77 4.30 -3.72
CA PHE A 172 -16.86 4.97 -4.41
C PHE A 172 -16.35 6.23 -5.11
N ASN A 173 -16.63 6.36 -6.40
CA ASN A 173 -16.32 7.56 -7.16
C ASN A 173 -17.57 8.46 -7.20
N CYS A 174 -17.51 9.61 -6.54
CA CYS A 174 -18.63 10.54 -6.50
C CYS A 174 -18.96 11.13 -7.88
N ALA A 175 -18.00 11.15 -8.82
CA ALA A 175 -18.22 11.64 -10.17
C ALA A 175 -19.23 10.79 -10.97
N ASP A 176 -19.33 9.48 -10.68
CA ASP A 176 -20.21 8.56 -11.42
C ASP A 176 -21.70 8.93 -11.27
N TYR A 177 -22.06 9.55 -10.14
CA TYR A 177 -23.43 9.92 -9.80
C TYR A 177 -23.63 11.43 -9.55
N ALA A 178 -22.64 12.26 -9.91
CA ALA A 178 -22.66 13.70 -9.60
C ALA A 178 -23.88 14.44 -10.19
N HIS A 179 -24.43 13.95 -11.31
CA HIS A 179 -25.62 14.53 -11.95
C HIS A 179 -26.94 14.11 -11.29
N ASN A 180 -26.90 13.19 -10.33
CA ASN A 180 -28.06 12.76 -9.55
C ASN A 180 -27.69 12.72 -8.05
N PRO A 181 -27.75 13.88 -7.36
CA PRO A 181 -27.37 14.00 -5.97
C PRO A 181 -28.12 13.03 -5.05
N GLN A 182 -29.42 12.79 -5.30
CA GLN A 182 -30.22 11.88 -4.51
C GLN A 182 -29.72 10.44 -4.62
N LEU A 183 -29.39 9.98 -5.84
CA LEU A 183 -28.86 8.64 -6.05
C LEU A 183 -27.48 8.48 -5.41
N LEU A 184 -26.59 9.47 -5.58
CA LEU A 184 -25.27 9.51 -4.94
C LEU A 184 -25.40 9.36 -3.41
N MET A 185 -26.24 10.19 -2.80
CA MET A 185 -26.51 10.16 -1.37
C MET A 185 -27.12 8.82 -0.92
N SER A 186 -28.01 8.26 -1.71
CA SER A 186 -28.65 6.97 -1.43
C SER A 186 -27.65 5.80 -1.45
N HIS A 187 -26.62 5.87 -2.29
CA HIS A 187 -25.54 4.89 -2.29
C HIS A 187 -24.66 5.04 -1.06
N LEU A 188 -24.29 6.26 -0.70
CA LEU A 188 -23.36 6.51 0.41
C LEU A 188 -23.98 6.21 1.78
N PHE A 189 -25.18 6.73 2.04
CA PHE A 189 -25.84 6.67 3.35
C PHE A 189 -26.93 5.60 3.43
N GLY A 190 -27.44 5.12 2.30
CA GLY A 190 -28.61 4.25 2.28
C GLY A 190 -29.91 5.06 2.36
N TYR A 191 -31.03 4.36 2.32
CA TYR A 191 -32.36 4.96 2.37
C TYR A 191 -33.36 4.01 3.01
N VAL A 192 -34.44 4.59 3.55
CA VAL A 192 -35.62 3.82 3.98
C VAL A 192 -36.70 3.85 2.90
N LYS A 193 -37.61 2.87 2.95
CA LYS A 193 -38.77 2.80 2.08
C LYS A 193 -39.56 4.12 2.15
N GLY A 194 -39.88 4.67 0.98
CA GLY A 194 -40.62 5.92 0.86
C GLY A 194 -39.78 7.19 1.02
N ALA A 195 -38.45 7.10 1.17
CA ALA A 195 -37.57 8.27 1.22
C ALA A 195 -37.60 9.12 -0.06
N PHE A 196 -37.87 8.49 -1.21
CA PHE A 196 -38.01 9.13 -2.52
C PHE A 196 -38.81 8.27 -3.49
N THR A 197 -39.14 8.83 -4.65
CA THR A 197 -39.87 8.13 -5.72
C THR A 197 -39.05 6.94 -6.23
N GLY A 198 -39.54 5.72 -5.99
CA GLY A 198 -38.84 4.47 -6.33
C GLY A 198 -38.08 3.82 -5.16
N ALA A 199 -38.06 4.42 -3.98
CA ALA A 199 -37.57 3.79 -2.75
C ALA A 199 -38.57 2.73 -2.24
N ASN A 200 -38.61 1.58 -2.90
CA ASN A 200 -39.61 0.54 -2.63
C ASN A 200 -39.28 -0.36 -1.43
N ALA A 201 -38.04 -0.29 -0.94
CA ALA A 201 -37.53 -1.05 0.20
C ALA A 201 -36.46 -0.25 0.94
N ASP A 202 -36.11 -0.69 2.13
CA ASP A 202 -34.95 -0.17 2.86
C ASP A 202 -33.66 -0.70 2.22
N LYS A 203 -32.64 0.15 2.13
CA LYS A 203 -31.32 -0.21 1.60
C LYS A 203 -30.22 0.38 2.47
N ALA A 204 -29.27 -0.46 2.86
CA ALA A 204 -28.05 -0.02 3.53
C ALA A 204 -27.15 0.76 2.56
N GLY A 205 -26.42 1.74 3.10
CA GLY A 205 -25.42 2.51 2.35
C GLY A 205 -24.01 1.94 2.50
N LEU A 206 -23.10 2.49 1.70
CA LEU A 206 -21.68 2.12 1.70
C LEU A 206 -20.99 2.37 3.03
N ILE A 207 -21.44 3.37 3.82
CA ILE A 207 -20.93 3.59 5.18
C ILE A 207 -21.18 2.37 6.06
N GLN A 208 -22.38 1.78 5.98
CA GLN A 208 -22.71 0.58 6.74
C GLN A 208 -21.93 -0.64 6.27
N GLU A 209 -21.79 -0.78 4.94
CA GLU A 209 -21.04 -1.89 4.35
C GLU A 209 -19.55 -1.83 4.72
N ALA A 210 -19.00 -0.62 4.88
CA ALA A 210 -17.62 -0.37 5.25
C ALA A 210 -17.35 -0.35 6.76
N ASP A 211 -18.36 -0.54 7.61
CA ASP A 211 -18.24 -0.55 9.08
C ASP A 211 -17.14 -1.51 9.54
N GLY A 212 -16.15 -1.04 10.31
CA GLY A 212 -14.96 -1.78 10.74
C GLY A 212 -13.83 -1.87 9.72
N GLY A 213 -13.97 -1.20 8.57
CA GLY A 213 -13.03 -1.20 7.45
C GLY A 213 -12.61 0.21 7.02
N MET A 214 -12.39 0.40 5.71
CA MET A 214 -12.02 1.69 5.12
C MET A 214 -12.89 2.00 3.92
N LEU A 215 -13.40 3.23 3.86
CA LEU A 215 -14.17 3.76 2.74
C LEU A 215 -13.37 4.85 2.04
N PHE A 216 -13.09 4.62 0.75
CA PHE A 216 -12.44 5.55 -0.13
C PHE A 216 -13.45 6.26 -1.02
N LEU A 217 -13.52 7.60 -0.92
CA LEU A 217 -14.36 8.45 -1.77
C LEU A 217 -13.49 9.22 -2.75
N ASP A 218 -13.55 8.88 -4.03
CA ASP A 218 -12.87 9.64 -5.09
C ASP A 218 -13.74 10.80 -5.58
N GLU A 219 -13.08 11.86 -6.04
CA GLU A 219 -13.70 13.12 -6.44
C GLU A 219 -14.74 13.65 -5.44
N VAL A 220 -14.36 13.68 -4.15
CA VAL A 220 -15.23 14.08 -3.03
C VAL A 220 -15.86 15.47 -3.21
N HIS A 221 -15.22 16.36 -3.98
CA HIS A 221 -15.77 17.68 -4.33
C HIS A 221 -17.08 17.62 -5.12
N ARG A 222 -17.42 16.47 -5.71
CA ARG A 222 -18.68 16.22 -6.41
C ARG A 222 -19.85 15.90 -5.49
N LEU A 223 -19.60 15.70 -4.19
CA LEU A 223 -20.68 15.58 -3.23
C LEU A 223 -21.44 16.89 -3.11
N PRO A 224 -22.79 16.86 -3.12
CA PRO A 224 -23.60 18.03 -2.85
C PRO A 224 -23.32 18.54 -1.42
N PRO A 225 -23.58 19.83 -1.13
CA PRO A 225 -23.35 20.42 0.19
C PRO A 225 -23.98 19.63 1.34
N GLU A 226 -25.22 19.16 1.15
CA GLU A 226 -25.94 18.35 2.15
C GLU A 226 -25.21 17.03 2.44
N GLY A 227 -24.60 16.44 1.40
CA GLY A 227 -23.77 15.25 1.54
C GLY A 227 -22.48 15.49 2.30
N GLN A 228 -21.85 16.64 2.05
CA GLN A 228 -20.65 17.05 2.78
C GLN A 228 -20.96 17.27 4.27
N GLU A 229 -22.11 17.86 4.60
CA GLU A 229 -22.56 18.01 6.00
C GLU A 229 -22.84 16.67 6.68
N MET A 230 -23.51 15.74 5.99
CA MET A 230 -23.78 14.41 6.53
C MET A 230 -22.49 13.62 6.77
N ILE A 231 -21.52 13.69 5.85
CA ILE A 231 -20.19 13.09 6.04
C ILE A 231 -19.50 13.73 7.24
N PHE A 232 -19.49 15.06 7.34
CA PHE A 232 -18.86 15.76 8.44
C PHE A 232 -19.45 15.34 9.79
N TYR A 233 -20.78 15.28 9.88
CA TYR A 233 -21.44 14.82 11.10
C TYR A 233 -21.04 13.38 11.46
N PHE A 234 -21.01 12.49 10.47
CA PHE A 234 -20.56 11.11 10.65
C PHE A 234 -19.11 11.04 11.13
N MET A 235 -18.21 11.84 10.57
CA MET A 235 -16.81 11.90 11.00
C MET A 235 -16.65 12.31 12.47
N ASP A 236 -17.48 13.23 12.94
CA ASP A 236 -17.37 13.81 14.27
C ASP A 236 -18.02 12.93 15.35
N HIS A 237 -19.15 12.29 15.02
CA HIS A 237 -19.97 11.55 16.00
C HIS A 237 -19.94 10.03 15.81
N GLY A 238 -19.44 9.51 14.68
CA GLY A 238 -19.53 8.09 14.32
C GLY A 238 -20.95 7.62 13.96
N THR A 239 -21.92 8.53 13.93
CA THR A 239 -23.34 8.22 13.67
C THR A 239 -23.88 8.94 12.44
N TYR A 240 -24.89 8.36 11.80
CA TYR A 240 -25.52 8.90 10.60
C TYR A 240 -27.00 8.47 10.51
N SER A 241 -27.73 9.09 9.59
CA SER A 241 -29.09 8.70 9.22
C SER A 241 -29.13 8.27 7.76
N ARG A 242 -30.00 7.31 7.44
CA ARG A 242 -30.34 7.01 6.05
C ARG A 242 -31.22 8.13 5.49
N LEU A 243 -31.28 8.24 4.17
CA LEU A 243 -32.23 9.16 3.54
C LEU A 243 -33.66 8.79 3.93
N GLY A 244 -34.45 9.78 4.34
CA GLY A 244 -35.82 9.61 4.83
C GLY A 244 -35.93 9.39 6.35
N GLU A 245 -34.82 9.23 7.07
CA GLU A 245 -34.81 9.16 8.54
C GLU A 245 -34.52 10.52 9.16
N THR A 246 -35.25 10.87 10.22
CA THR A 246 -35.00 12.10 11.00
C THR A 246 -34.00 11.89 12.13
N ALA A 247 -33.91 10.68 12.67
CA ALA A 247 -33.02 10.33 13.76
C ALA A 247 -31.69 9.76 13.24
N LYS A 248 -30.58 10.14 13.88
CA LYS A 248 -29.23 9.65 13.57
C LYS A 248 -28.95 8.36 14.33
N ALA A 249 -29.69 7.33 13.97
CA ALA A 249 -29.80 6.09 14.73
C ALA A 249 -28.71 5.06 14.40
N HIS A 250 -27.99 5.24 13.28
CA HIS A 250 -27.01 4.27 12.80
C HIS A 250 -25.61 4.68 13.24
N HIS A 251 -24.81 3.71 13.69
CA HIS A 251 -23.41 3.89 14.05
C HIS A 251 -22.55 3.01 13.15
N ALA A 252 -21.39 3.52 12.73
CA ALA A 252 -20.39 2.74 12.01
C ALA A 252 -18.97 3.24 12.33
N ASP A 253 -18.02 2.33 12.49
CA ASP A 253 -16.61 2.65 12.70
C ASP A 253 -15.84 2.49 11.38
N VAL A 254 -15.82 3.55 10.57
CA VAL A 254 -15.24 3.51 9.22
C VAL A 254 -14.07 4.47 9.12
N ARG A 255 -12.92 3.98 8.62
CA ARG A 255 -11.84 4.90 8.24
C ARG A 255 -12.14 5.56 6.90
N LEU A 256 -12.21 6.88 6.88
CA LEU A 256 -12.49 7.63 5.65
C LEU A 256 -11.20 8.12 5.00
N VAL A 257 -11.07 7.83 3.71
CA VAL A 257 -10.03 8.37 2.83
C VAL A 257 -10.70 9.05 1.65
N TYR A 258 -10.50 10.34 1.52
CA TYR A 258 -11.05 11.15 0.45
C TYR A 258 -10.01 11.41 -0.61
N ALA A 259 -10.44 11.61 -1.85
CA ALA A 259 -9.60 12.13 -2.92
C ALA A 259 -10.31 13.25 -3.69
N THR A 260 -9.55 14.22 -4.17
CA THR A 260 -10.06 15.29 -5.02
C THR A 260 -9.00 15.78 -6.01
N THR A 261 -9.43 16.18 -7.21
CA THR A 261 -8.62 16.93 -8.17
C THR A 261 -8.72 18.45 -8.01
N GLU A 262 -9.71 18.94 -7.27
CA GLU A 262 -9.96 20.37 -7.10
C GLU A 262 -9.33 20.93 -5.81
N ASP A 263 -9.14 22.25 -5.75
CA ASP A 263 -8.69 22.92 -4.51
C ASP A 263 -9.76 22.75 -3.42
N PRO A 264 -9.44 22.10 -2.28
CA PRO A 264 -10.39 21.93 -1.20
C PRO A 264 -10.90 23.24 -0.60
N LYS A 265 -10.15 24.34 -0.73
CA LYS A 265 -10.56 25.64 -0.16
C LYS A 265 -11.75 26.25 -0.89
N SER A 266 -11.91 25.96 -2.17
CA SER A 266 -13.02 26.49 -2.99
C SER A 266 -14.14 25.48 -3.20
N SER A 267 -13.84 24.18 -3.12
CA SER A 267 -14.75 23.10 -3.54
C SER A 267 -15.38 22.32 -2.38
N LEU A 268 -14.83 22.42 -1.16
CA LEU A 268 -15.36 21.75 0.02
C LEU A 268 -15.85 22.76 1.06
N LEU A 269 -16.86 22.37 1.82
CA LEU A 269 -17.31 23.12 2.98
C LEU A 269 -16.17 23.25 4.00
N GLN A 270 -16.16 24.38 4.72
CA GLN A 270 -15.17 24.64 5.76
C GLN A 270 -15.20 23.58 6.87
N THR A 271 -16.34 22.93 7.10
CA THR A 271 -16.50 21.81 8.04
C THR A 271 -15.67 20.58 7.63
N LEU A 272 -15.56 20.28 6.34
CA LEU A 272 -14.68 19.22 5.82
C LEU A 272 -13.18 19.58 5.84
N SER A 273 -12.81 20.76 6.34
CA SER A 273 -11.40 21.15 6.44
C SER A 273 -10.63 20.46 7.57
N VAL A 274 -11.32 19.80 8.51
CA VAL A 274 -10.76 19.09 9.69
C VAL A 274 -10.22 17.69 9.33
N VAL A 275 -9.67 17.54 8.13
CA VAL A 275 -9.08 16.29 7.63
C VAL A 275 -7.57 16.43 7.50
N PHE A 276 -6.85 15.34 7.74
CA PHE A 276 -5.41 15.31 7.52
C PHE A 276 -5.13 15.34 6.01
N ARG A 277 -4.41 16.37 5.52
CA ARG A 277 -4.23 16.62 4.08
C ARG A 277 -2.92 16.03 3.56
N LEU A 278 -3.01 15.27 2.48
CA LEU A 278 -1.89 14.76 1.70
C LEU A 278 -1.93 15.36 0.29
N SER A 279 -0.98 16.23 -0.02
CA SER A 279 -0.88 16.84 -1.35
C SER A 279 0.11 16.09 -2.24
N PHE A 280 -0.34 15.69 -3.43
CA PHE A 280 0.45 15.02 -4.46
C PHE A 280 0.72 15.99 -5.61
N SER A 281 2.00 16.33 -5.78
CA SER A 281 2.47 17.07 -6.96
C SER A 281 3.02 16.16 -8.06
N CYS A 282 3.18 14.86 -7.78
CA CYS A 282 3.80 13.90 -8.70
C CYS A 282 2.82 12.76 -9.03
N ARG A 283 2.96 12.16 -10.23
CA ARG A 283 2.20 10.96 -10.60
C ARG A 283 2.81 9.74 -9.92
N ILE A 284 2.00 8.99 -9.19
CA ILE A 284 2.38 7.71 -8.61
C ILE A 284 2.34 6.67 -9.73
N PHE A 285 3.51 6.25 -10.19
CA PHE A 285 3.63 5.17 -11.15
C PHE A 285 3.66 3.83 -10.41
N THR A 286 2.93 2.85 -10.94
CA THR A 286 3.11 1.44 -10.55
C THR A 286 4.38 0.90 -11.22
N LYS A 287 5.07 -0.02 -10.55
CA LYS A 287 6.34 -0.61 -11.04
C LYS A 287 6.24 -1.35 -12.38
N GLU A 288 5.03 -1.50 -12.93
CA GLU A 288 4.75 -2.15 -14.21
C GLU A 288 4.66 -1.19 -15.42
N MET A 289 4.70 0.13 -15.23
CA MET A 289 4.84 1.05 -16.37
C MET A 289 6.31 1.26 -16.70
N HIS A 290 6.76 0.67 -17.81
CA HIS A 290 7.99 1.08 -18.49
C HIS A 290 7.98 2.60 -18.72
N VAL A 291 8.75 3.32 -17.91
CA VAL A 291 9.09 4.72 -18.14
C VAL A 291 10.09 4.74 -19.31
N LYS A 292 9.58 5.02 -20.51
CA LYS A 292 10.40 5.67 -21.54
C LYS A 292 10.58 7.12 -21.11
N ASN A 293 11.83 7.45 -20.76
CA ASN A 293 12.44 8.77 -20.70
C ASN A 293 11.56 9.94 -20.21
N CYS A 294 11.70 10.29 -18.93
CA CYS A 294 11.72 11.70 -18.54
C CYS A 294 13.14 12.02 -18.06
N ASN A 295 13.86 12.77 -18.88
CA ASN A 295 15.13 13.39 -18.50
C ASN A 295 14.84 14.57 -17.56
N TYR A 296 15.57 14.64 -16.44
CA TYR A 296 15.96 15.90 -15.81
C TYR A 296 17.38 16.24 -16.26
#